data_AF-A0A1C5DYM8-F1
#
_entry.id   AF-A0A1C5DYM8-F1
#
_cell.length_a   1.000
_cell.length_b   1.000
_cell.length_c   1.000
_cell.angle_alpha   90.00
_cell.angle_beta   90.00
_cell.angle_gamma   90.00
#
_symmetry.space_group_name_H-M   'P 1'
#
loop_
_entity.id
_entity.type
_entity.pdbx_description
1 polymer ?
#
loop_
_entity_poly.entity_id
_entity_poly.type
_entity_poly.pdbx_seq_one_letter_code
_entity_poly.pdbx_strand_id
1 'polypeptide(L)' 'MIPDAGRHPRVLCPGAPARHYLHVVRPGALTTVQDAGRPGWAHLGVGRAGALDAPAARLANRLVGNPPDAAVL' A
#
# COMPACT_ATOMS: atom_id res chain seq x y z
N MET A 1 2.41 1.78 -27.38
CA MET A 1 3.87 1.54 -27.20
C MET A 1 4.30 2.34 -25.98
N ILE A 2 4.33 1.71 -24.80
CA ILE A 2 4.84 2.32 -23.56
C ILE A 2 6.31 1.87 -23.47
N PRO A 3 7.29 2.77 -23.32
CA PRO A 3 8.68 2.37 -23.24
C PRO A 3 8.94 1.55 -21.96
N ASP A 4 9.88 0.60 -22.04
CA ASP A 4 10.42 -0.12 -20.89
C ASP A 4 10.93 0.89 -19.87
N ALA A 5 10.26 0.97 -18.71
CA ALA A 5 10.68 1.81 -17.60
C ALA A 5 11.97 1.23 -17.04
N GLY A 6 13.08 1.75 -17.57
CA GLY A 6 14.45 1.38 -17.29
C GLY A 6 14.68 0.86 -15.89
N ARG A 7 15.29 -0.32 -15.84
CA ARG A 7 16.02 -0.87 -14.70
C ARG A 7 16.86 0.23 -14.02
N HIS A 8 16.34 0.87 -12.98
CA HIS A 8 17.14 1.77 -12.15
C HIS A 8 18.23 0.94 -11.46
N PRO A 9 19.53 1.20 -11.71
CA PRO A 9 20.61 0.47 -11.04
C PRO A 9 20.53 0.78 -9.54
N ARG A 10 20.20 -0.23 -8.73
CA ARG A 10 20.17 -0.08 -7.28
C ARG A 10 21.58 -0.14 -6.73
N VAL A 11 21.98 0.93 -6.03
CA VAL A 11 23.10 0.88 -5.09
C VAL A 11 22.69 -0.05 -3.97
N LEU A 12 23.16 -1.30 -3.99
CA LEU A 12 23.02 -2.22 -2.88
C LEU A 12 24.04 -1.83 -1.81
N CYS A 13 23.59 -1.45 -0.62
CA CYS A 13 24.47 -1.41 0.55
C CYS A 13 24.85 -2.87 0.90
N PRO A 14 26.14 -3.23 0.93
CA PRO A 14 26.56 -4.55 1.39
C PRO A 14 26.09 -4.76 2.84
N GLY A 15 25.33 -5.83 3.09
CA GLY A 15 24.85 -6.20 4.44
C GLY A 15 23.43 -5.75 4.80
N ALA A 16 22.68 -5.09 3.91
CA ALA A 16 21.27 -4.80 4.18
C ALA A 16 20.41 -6.07 4.10
N PRO A 17 19.43 -6.28 4.99
CA PRO A 17 18.51 -7.41 4.89
C PRO A 17 17.77 -7.35 3.56
N ALA A 18 17.43 -8.53 3.00
CA ALA A 18 16.68 -8.61 1.75
C ALA A 18 15.41 -7.75 1.85
N ARG A 19 15.38 -6.62 1.14
CA ARG A 19 14.21 -5.74 1.12
C ARG A 19 13.19 -6.36 0.19
N HIS A 20 12.05 -6.78 0.73
CA HIS A 20 10.89 -7.18 -0.04
C HIS A 20 10.20 -5.92 -0.56
N TYR A 21 9.95 -5.85 -1.87
CA TYR A 21 9.27 -4.73 -2.51
C TYR A 21 8.39 -5.25 -3.65
N LEU A 22 7.33 -4.51 -3.94
CA LEU A 22 6.49 -4.74 -5.12
C LEU A 22 6.91 -3.77 -6.23
N HIS A 23 6.96 -4.25 -7.47
CA HIS A 23 7.22 -3.41 -8.65
C HIS A 23 5.91 -3.21 -9.42
N VAL A 24 5.48 -1.95 -9.56
CA VAL A 24 4.25 -1.59 -10.29
C VAL A 24 4.55 -1.57 -11.79
N VAL A 25 4.16 -2.63 -12.50
CA VAL A 25 4.34 -2.72 -13.96
C VAL A 25 3.27 -1.91 -14.72
N ARG A 26 2.05 -1.82 -14.17
CA ARG A 26 0.94 -1.08 -14.74
C ARG A 26 0.03 -0.55 -13.61
N PRO A 27 -0.13 0.77 -13.44
CA PRO A 27 -1.05 1.31 -12.45
C PRO A 27 -2.51 1.21 -12.90
N GLY A 28 -3.43 1.07 -11.94
CA GLY A 28 -4.87 1.29 -12.16
C GLY A 28 -5.22 2.78 -12.15
N ALA A 29 -6.50 3.13 -12.31
CA ALA A 29 -6.93 4.53 -12.34
C ALA A 29 -6.68 5.27 -11.02
N LEU A 30 -6.83 4.59 -9.88
CA LEU A 30 -6.65 5.17 -8.55
C LEU A 30 -6.25 4.08 -7.53
N THR A 31 -5.20 3.32 -7.85
CA THR A 31 -4.62 2.36 -6.88
C THR A 31 -3.87 3.13 -5.81
N THR A 32 -4.26 2.96 -4.55
CA THR A 32 -3.71 3.71 -3.42
C THR A 32 -3.45 2.77 -2.26
N VAL A 33 -2.39 3.01 -1.50
CA VAL A 33 -2.20 2.28 -0.24
C VAL A 33 -3.24 2.75 0.78
N GLN A 34 -4.04 1.83 1.31
CA GLN A 34 -5.10 2.11 2.28
C GLN A 34 -4.94 1.25 3.53
N ASP A 35 -5.25 1.83 4.69
CA ASP A 35 -5.25 1.15 5.99
C ASP A 35 -6.61 1.39 6.71
N ALA A 36 -6.65 1.25 8.04
CA ALA A 36 -7.85 1.48 8.85
C ALA A 36 -8.34 2.94 8.92
N GLY A 37 -7.57 3.91 8.41
CA GLY A 37 -7.92 5.33 8.44
C GLY A 37 -7.61 6.03 9.77
N ARG A 38 -7.99 7.30 9.86
CA ARG A 38 -7.62 8.31 10.87
C ARG A 38 -8.88 8.87 11.55
N PRO A 39 -9.68 8.04 12.25
CA PRO A 39 -10.85 8.52 12.98
C PRO A 39 -10.44 9.48 14.12
N GLY A 40 -11.32 10.40 14.49
CA GLY A 40 -11.12 11.32 15.62
C GLY A 40 -10.49 12.67 15.27
N TRP A 41 -9.88 12.81 14.09
CA TRP A 41 -9.14 14.02 13.69
C TRP A 41 -9.96 15.03 12.87
N ALA A 42 -11.26 14.78 12.68
CA ALA A 42 -12.14 15.65 11.88
C ALA A 42 -12.20 17.09 12.41
N HIS A 43 -12.04 17.29 13.72
CA HIS A 43 -12.00 18.61 14.35
C HIS A 43 -10.80 19.46 13.92
N LEU A 44 -9.76 18.84 13.34
CA LEU A 44 -8.61 19.51 12.73
C LEU A 44 -8.71 19.57 11.20
N GLY A 45 -9.85 19.21 10.62
CA GLY A 45 -10.04 19.14 9.16
C GLY A 45 -9.42 17.91 8.49
N VAL A 46 -8.97 16.91 9.26
CA VAL A 46 -8.43 15.67 8.71
C VAL A 46 -9.57 14.69 8.42
N GLY A 47 -9.70 14.31 7.15
CA GLY A 47 -10.69 13.32 6.72
C GLY A 47 -10.41 11.92 7.30
N ARG A 48 -11.45 11.06 7.31
CA ARG A 48 -11.35 9.70 7.87
C ARG A 48 -10.29 8.83 7.18
N ALA A 49 -10.03 9.03 5.88
CA ALA A 49 -9.13 8.20 5.07
C ALA A 49 -9.45 6.68 5.18
N GLY A 50 -8.51 5.84 4.77
CA GLY A 50 -8.60 4.39 4.85
C GLY A 50 -9.42 3.76 3.72
N ALA A 51 -9.51 2.44 3.75
CA ALA A 51 -10.20 1.67 2.71
C ALA A 51 -11.68 2.08 2.60
N LEU A 52 -12.14 2.32 1.37
CA LEU A 52 -13.55 2.66 1.08
C LEU A 52 -14.48 1.51 1.51
N ASP A 53 -14.08 0.26 1.26
CA ASP A 53 -14.75 -0.96 1.73
C ASP A 53 -13.91 -1.60 2.85
N ALA A 54 -14.12 -1.15 4.08
CA ALA A 54 -13.41 -1.67 5.24
C ALA A 54 -13.65 -3.16 5.51
N PRO A 55 -14.87 -3.72 5.37
CA PRO A 55 -15.09 -5.17 5.45
C PRO A 55 -14.23 -5.97 4.45
N ALA A 56 -14.15 -5.55 3.19
CA ALA A 56 -13.34 -6.23 2.18
C ALA A 56 -11.84 -6.15 2.49
N ALA A 57 -11.33 -4.99 2.90
CA ALA A 57 -9.92 -4.83 3.29
C ALA A 57 -9.54 -5.75 4.47
N ARG A 58 -10.41 -5.83 5.50
CA ARG A 58 -10.22 -6.74 6.63
C ARG A 58 -10.24 -8.21 6.20
N LEU A 59 -11.13 -8.58 5.27
CA LEU A 59 -11.18 -9.93 4.73
C LEU A 59 -9.88 -10.27 3.99
N ALA A 60 -9.40 -9.39 3.10
CA ALA A 60 -8.17 -9.59 2.37
C ALA A 60 -6.97 -9.81 3.30
N ASN A 61 -6.82 -8.98 4.34
CA ASN A 61 -5.78 -9.16 5.35
C ASN A 61 -5.90 -10.49 6.08
N ARG A 62 -7.10 -10.89 6.52
CA ARG A 62 -7.32 -12.18 7.19
C ARG A 62 -6.97 -13.37 6.30
N LEU A 63 -7.26 -13.31 5.00
CA LEU A 63 -6.96 -14.39 4.06
C LEU A 63 -5.46 -14.71 3.95
N VAL A 64 -4.59 -13.72 4.19
CA VAL A 64 -3.13 -13.88 4.18
C VAL A 64 -2.51 -13.89 5.58
N GLY A 65 -3.32 -13.92 6.64
CA GLY A 65 -2.87 -13.97 8.03
C GLY A 65 -2.34 -12.65 8.59
N ASN A 66 -2.62 -11.51 7.94
CA ASN A 66 -2.23 -10.19 8.43
C ASN A 66 -3.17 -9.67 9.53
N PRO A 67 -2.71 -8.74 10.39
CA PRO A 67 -3.58 -7.93 11.22
C PRO A 67 -4.69 -7.24 10.38
N PRO A 68 -5.92 -7.10 10.90
CA PRO A 68 -7.06 -6.60 10.13
C PRO A 68 -6.92 -5.13 9.69
N ASP A 69 -6.04 -4.37 10.34
CA ASP A 69 -5.71 -2.96 10.08
C ASP A 69 -4.43 -2.75 9.25
N ALA A 70 -3.78 -3.84 8.83
CA ALA A 70 -2.64 -3.77 7.93
C ALA A 70 -3.01 -3.11 6.59
N ALA A 71 -2.04 -2.45 5.97
CA ALA A 71 -2.27 -1.74 4.72
C ALA A 71 -2.51 -2.69 3.54
N VAL A 72 -3.43 -2.29 2.65
CA VAL A 72 -3.81 -2.95 1.39
C VAL A 72 -3.70 -1.97 0.21
N LEU A 73 -3.87 -2.46 -1.02
CA LEU A 73 -3.90 -1.66 -2.25
C LEU A 73 -5.31 -1.52 -2.82
#